data_AF-A0A7R9U945-F1
#
_entry.id   AF-A0A7R9U945-F1
#
_cell.length_a   1.000
_cell.length_b   1.000
_cell.length_c   1.000
_cell.angle_alpha   90.00
_cell.angle_beta   90.00
_cell.angle_gamma   90.00
#
_symmetry.space_group_name_H-M   'P 1'
#
loop_
_entity.id
_entity.type
_entity.pdbx_description
1 polymer ?
#
loop_
_entity_poly.entity_id
_entity_poly.type
_entity_poly.pdbx_seq_one_letter_code
_entity_poly.pdbx_strand_id
1 'polypeptide(L)'
;FVAGRGAALSLESHSFIRAAARPLCIPRLVPMHTTASLRVLSLWASVVLSQSLRLPSRVFRLYGSEAVGSLRTEADMAFPHRLDVWGGISPLACREEASTKFGFVLEGPATLRVDSGPLEQQSFQLQPEMYFSVPAACTIQGGRGFVAERLGYRGAFSLGGPIEKEGRLRYIDGCTDSLLIPPVKFGDACLNHLHFPAGIDQTQHTHPTARVGMVARGSGVC
;
A
#
# COMPACT_ATOMS: atom_id res chain seq x y z
N PHE A 1 16.18 -37.47 -51.19
CA PHE A 1 15.21 -38.18 -50.33
C PHE A 1 14.87 -37.32 -49.11
N VAL A 2 13.67 -37.51 -48.52
CA VAL A 2 13.01 -36.73 -47.44
C VAL A 2 13.44 -37.27 -46.06
N ALA A 3 13.49 -36.57 -44.90
CA ALA A 3 13.07 -35.24 -44.41
C ALA A 3 14.12 -34.69 -43.38
N GLY A 4 13.98 -33.57 -42.65
CA GLY A 4 12.96 -32.49 -42.60
C GLY A 4 12.78 -31.88 -41.19
N ARG A 5 12.39 -30.59 -41.12
CA ARG A 5 11.98 -29.78 -39.93
C ARG A 5 13.06 -29.27 -38.95
N GLY A 6 12.91 -28.02 -38.50
CA GLY A 6 13.41 -27.59 -37.18
C GLY A 6 14.05 -26.20 -37.04
N ALA A 7 13.50 -25.12 -37.60
CA ALA A 7 13.95 -23.77 -37.23
C ALA A 7 13.49 -23.45 -35.78
N ALA A 8 14.43 -23.14 -34.88
CA ALA A 8 14.15 -22.67 -33.53
C ALA A 8 14.46 -21.17 -33.42
N LEU A 9 13.41 -20.36 -33.30
CA LEU A 9 13.52 -18.94 -32.96
C LEU A 9 13.99 -18.78 -31.52
N SER A 10 14.98 -17.91 -31.31
CA SER A 10 15.38 -17.43 -29.98
C SER A 10 14.25 -16.59 -29.41
N LEU A 11 13.55 -17.11 -28.39
CA LEU A 11 12.50 -16.40 -27.66
C LEU A 11 13.02 -15.96 -26.29
N GLU A 12 12.98 -14.65 -26.06
CA GLU A 12 13.43 -14.01 -24.83
C GLU A 12 12.61 -14.48 -23.62
N SER A 13 13.30 -14.92 -22.57
CA SER A 13 12.69 -15.43 -21.35
C SER A 13 12.01 -14.31 -20.54
N HIS A 14 10.74 -14.05 -20.85
CA HIS A 14 9.86 -13.22 -20.05
C HIS A 14 9.64 -13.88 -18.68
N SER A 15 10.08 -13.23 -17.61
CA SER A 15 9.87 -13.68 -16.22
C SER A 15 8.42 -13.43 -15.78
N PHE A 16 7.55 -14.42 -16.02
CA PHE A 16 6.17 -14.39 -15.55
C PHE A 16 6.09 -14.34 -14.01
N ILE A 17 5.42 -13.30 -13.48
CA ILE A 17 5.08 -13.22 -12.06
C ILE A 17 4.06 -14.32 -11.71
N ARG A 18 4.48 -15.32 -10.93
CA ARG A 18 3.56 -16.25 -10.26
C ARG A 18 3.03 -15.63 -8.97
N ALA A 19 1.86 -15.00 -9.04
CA ALA A 19 1.06 -14.72 -7.85
C ALA A 19 0.58 -16.04 -7.23
N ALA A 20 1.24 -16.49 -6.16
CA ALA A 20 0.93 -17.77 -5.52
C ALA A 20 -0.27 -17.65 -4.56
N ALA A 21 -1.49 -17.71 -5.09
CA ALA A 21 -2.66 -18.02 -4.29
C ALA A 21 -2.67 -19.52 -3.93
N ARG A 22 -2.53 -19.86 -2.64
CA ARG A 22 -2.68 -21.24 -2.12
C ARG A 22 -3.82 -21.32 -1.11
N PRO A 23 -4.80 -22.23 -1.28
CA PRO A 23 -5.82 -22.54 -0.28
C PRO A 23 -5.42 -23.71 0.65
N LEU A 24 -6.31 -24.04 1.59
CA LEU A 24 -6.24 -25.06 2.69
C LEU A 24 -5.37 -24.66 3.90
N CYS A 25 -5.69 -25.05 5.14
CA CYS A 25 -6.71 -26.01 5.62
C CYS A 25 -7.38 -25.58 6.95
N ILE A 26 -8.52 -26.19 7.31
CA ILE A 26 -9.33 -25.88 8.51
C ILE A 26 -9.19 -26.99 9.57
N PRO A 27 -9.10 -26.65 10.88
CA PRO A 27 -9.65 -27.48 11.96
C PRO A 27 -10.91 -26.85 12.59
N ARG A 28 -11.88 -27.69 12.98
CA ARG A 28 -13.13 -27.29 13.67
C ARG A 28 -12.92 -27.10 15.19
N LEU A 29 -13.77 -26.25 15.80
CA LEU A 29 -14.56 -26.49 17.04
C LEU A 29 -15.42 -25.22 17.30
N VAL A 30 -16.75 -25.25 17.05
CA VAL A 30 -17.88 -25.42 18.00
C VAL A 30 -18.29 -24.11 18.74
N PRO A 31 -19.59 -23.76 18.88
CA PRO A 31 -20.04 -22.35 18.92
C PRO A 31 -20.48 -21.83 20.29
N MET A 32 -20.55 -20.50 20.43
CA MET A 32 -21.43 -19.81 21.39
C MET A 32 -22.06 -18.53 20.78
N HIS A 33 -23.12 -18.04 21.42
CA HIS A 33 -24.18 -17.22 20.82
C HIS A 33 -23.91 -15.70 20.73
N THR A 34 -24.60 -15.09 19.75
CA THR A 34 -25.08 -13.70 19.59
C THR A 34 -25.01 -12.75 20.82
N THR A 35 -24.74 -11.43 20.69
CA THR A 35 -25.49 -10.45 19.87
C THR A 35 -24.74 -9.14 19.46
N ALA A 36 -25.05 -8.65 18.25
CA ALA A 36 -25.24 -7.24 17.80
C ALA A 36 -24.14 -6.13 17.82
N SER A 37 -24.05 -5.44 16.66
CA SER A 37 -23.62 -4.03 16.42
C SER A 37 -22.12 -3.70 16.54
N LEU A 38 -21.41 -3.12 15.56
CA LEU A 38 -21.72 -2.03 14.62
C LEU A 38 -20.76 -2.11 13.41
N ARG A 39 -21.16 -1.75 12.18
CA ARG A 39 -20.28 -1.81 10.98
C ARG A 39 -19.63 -0.46 10.67
N VAL A 40 -18.29 -0.39 10.65
CA VAL A 40 -17.52 0.67 9.99
C VAL A 40 -16.31 0.03 9.29
N LEU A 41 -16.17 0.31 7.99
CA LEU A 41 -15.03 -0.09 7.15
C LEU A 41 -14.36 1.17 6.60
N SER A 42 -13.03 1.23 6.68
CA SER A 42 -12.20 2.29 6.11
C SER A 42 -10.94 1.72 5.47
N LEU A 43 -10.31 2.45 4.55
CA LEU A 43 -9.02 2.02 3.98
C LEU A 43 -7.88 2.49 4.88
N TRP A 44 -7.13 1.57 5.48
CA TRP A 44 -5.92 1.91 6.22
C TRP A 44 -4.71 1.61 5.32
N ALA A 45 -4.16 2.64 4.68
CA ALA A 45 -2.79 2.54 4.21
C ALA A 45 -1.86 2.67 5.42
N SER A 46 -0.84 1.83 5.53
CA SER A 46 0.11 1.88 6.64
C SER A 46 1.53 1.72 6.12
N VAL A 47 2.40 2.67 6.43
CA VAL A 47 3.84 2.47 6.37
C VAL A 47 4.21 1.62 7.59
N VAL A 48 4.39 0.32 7.37
CA VAL A 48 4.55 -0.70 8.42
C VAL A 48 6.03 -0.97 8.65
N LEU A 49 6.65 -0.39 9.68
CA LEU A 49 7.97 -0.80 10.12
C LEU A 49 7.88 -2.12 10.89
N SER A 50 7.65 -3.29 10.26
CA SER A 50 7.47 -4.52 11.07
C SER A 50 7.90 -5.89 10.55
N GLN A 51 8.42 -6.63 11.54
CA GLN A 51 8.29 -8.07 11.73
C GLN A 51 6.89 -8.42 12.30
N SER A 52 6.44 -9.62 11.94
CA SER A 52 5.22 -10.38 12.28
C SER A 52 3.86 -9.69 12.22
N LEU A 53 2.98 -10.22 11.35
CA LEU A 53 1.53 -10.00 11.34
C LEU A 53 0.86 -11.06 10.45
N ARG A 54 0.18 -12.05 11.05
CA ARG A 54 -0.76 -12.96 10.37
C ARG A 54 -2.18 -12.38 10.44
N LEU A 55 -2.50 -11.39 9.62
CA LEU A 55 -3.86 -10.84 9.59
C LEU A 55 -4.81 -11.78 8.83
N PRO A 56 -5.98 -12.16 9.40
CA PRO A 56 -7.06 -12.83 8.67
C PRO A 56 -7.80 -11.91 7.68
N SER A 57 -7.47 -10.62 7.61
CA SER A 57 -7.85 -9.70 6.54
C SER A 57 -6.75 -9.64 5.47
N ARG A 58 -7.12 -9.36 4.21
CA ARG A 58 -6.22 -9.47 3.04
C ARG A 58 -5.12 -8.39 3.03
N VAL A 59 -4.02 -8.66 3.73
CA VAL A 59 -2.81 -7.83 3.67
C VAL A 59 -1.99 -8.21 2.46
N PHE A 60 -1.70 -7.22 1.62
CA PHE A 60 -0.74 -7.35 0.54
C PHE A 60 0.57 -6.69 0.95
N ARG A 61 1.65 -7.49 1.01
CA ARG A 61 3.02 -7.01 1.20
C ARG A 61 3.72 -6.99 -0.14
N LEU A 62 4.34 -5.87 -0.47
CA LEU A 62 5.25 -5.75 -1.60
C LEU A 62 6.68 -5.83 -1.06
N TYR A 63 7.35 -6.94 -1.37
CA TYR A 63 8.75 -7.20 -1.04
C TYR A 63 9.61 -7.08 -2.30
N GLY A 64 10.76 -6.43 -2.19
CA GLY A 64 11.78 -6.40 -3.25
C GLY A 64 12.09 -4.99 -3.75
N SER A 65 13.38 -4.68 -3.86
CA SER A 65 13.93 -3.38 -4.29
C SER A 65 13.76 -3.09 -5.79
N GLU A 66 13.32 -4.06 -6.59
CA GLU A 66 13.28 -3.98 -8.06
C GLU A 66 11.87 -4.11 -8.66
N ALA A 67 10.84 -4.32 -7.84
CA ALA A 67 9.50 -4.63 -8.31
C ALA A 67 8.67 -3.38 -8.64
N VAL A 68 8.64 -2.99 -9.92
CA VAL A 68 7.56 -2.12 -10.45
C VAL A 68 6.32 -2.99 -10.68
N GLY A 69 5.16 -2.57 -10.18
CA GLY A 69 3.94 -3.37 -10.32
C GLY A 69 2.68 -2.68 -9.83
N SER A 70 1.55 -3.08 -10.43
CA SER A 70 0.20 -2.66 -10.04
C SER A 70 -0.57 -3.86 -9.50
N LEU A 71 -1.07 -3.75 -8.27
CA LEU A 71 -2.05 -4.65 -7.69
C LEU A 71 -3.40 -3.94 -7.63
N ARG A 72 -4.38 -4.45 -8.38
CA ARG A 72 -5.79 -4.05 -8.23
C ARG A 72 -6.51 -5.04 -7.33
N THR A 73 -7.24 -4.52 -6.34
CA THR A 73 -7.96 -5.33 -5.35
C THR A 73 -9.45 -5.04 -5.41
N GLU A 74 -10.14 -5.75 -6.30
CA GLU A 74 -11.62 -5.78 -6.41
C GLU A 74 -12.31 -6.51 -5.24
N ALA A 75 -11.55 -6.87 -4.20
CA ALA A 75 -11.98 -7.67 -3.07
C ALA A 75 -13.00 -6.99 -2.14
N ASP A 76 -13.10 -5.66 -2.21
CA ASP A 76 -14.10 -4.86 -1.51
C ASP A 76 -14.82 -3.95 -2.51
N MET A 77 -15.99 -4.41 -2.97
CA MET A 77 -16.85 -3.69 -3.91
C MET A 77 -17.40 -2.37 -3.34
N ALA A 78 -17.46 -2.22 -2.01
CA ALA A 78 -17.90 -0.97 -1.39
C ALA A 78 -16.73 0.02 -1.22
N PHE A 79 -15.51 -0.50 -1.03
CA PHE A 79 -14.30 0.31 -0.85
C PHE A 79 -13.17 -0.04 -1.85
N PRO A 80 -13.41 0.07 -3.17
CA PRO A 80 -12.44 -0.32 -4.19
C PRO A 80 -11.16 0.54 -4.12
N HIS A 81 -10.02 -0.12 -4.29
CA HIS A 81 -8.70 0.50 -4.20
C HIS A 81 -7.70 -0.14 -5.17
N ARG A 82 -6.65 0.62 -5.50
CA ARG A 82 -5.48 0.17 -6.27
C ARG A 82 -4.22 0.42 -5.45
N LEU A 83 -3.22 -0.44 -5.61
CA LEU A 83 -1.91 -0.30 -5.00
C LEU A 83 -0.86 -0.40 -6.10
N ASP A 84 -0.14 0.69 -6.35
CA ASP A 84 0.92 0.77 -7.35
C ASP A 84 2.26 0.98 -6.64
N VAL A 85 3.32 0.29 -7.06
CA VAL A 85 4.71 0.59 -6.67
C VAL A 85 5.43 1.16 -7.89
N TRP A 86 6.11 2.28 -7.67
CA TRP A 86 6.93 2.94 -8.69
C TRP A 86 8.41 2.79 -8.37
N GLY A 87 9.22 2.80 -9.43
CA GLY A 87 10.67 2.83 -9.35
C GLY A 87 11.29 2.88 -10.73
N GLY A 88 12.50 3.44 -10.83
CA GLY A 88 13.25 3.55 -12.08
C GLY A 88 12.92 4.81 -12.88
N ILE A 89 13.09 4.72 -14.20
CA ILE A 89 13.08 5.88 -15.11
C ILE A 89 11.65 6.29 -15.52
N SER A 90 10.75 5.31 -15.65
CA SER A 90 9.39 5.52 -16.14
C SER A 90 8.50 6.18 -15.09
N PRO A 91 7.74 7.24 -15.43
CA PRO A 91 6.81 7.87 -14.49
C PRO A 91 5.57 7.00 -14.25
N LEU A 92 5.08 6.99 -13.00
CA LEU A 92 3.79 6.42 -12.63
C LEU A 92 2.69 7.47 -12.81
N ALA A 93 1.72 7.20 -13.69
CA ALA A 93 0.58 8.09 -13.94
C ALA A 93 -0.71 7.55 -13.28
N CYS A 94 -1.17 8.22 -12.22
CA CYS A 94 -2.39 7.91 -11.48
C CYS A 94 -3.57 8.72 -12.04
N ARG A 95 -4.19 8.22 -13.12
CA ARG A 95 -5.08 8.99 -14.03
C ARG A 95 -6.52 9.24 -13.57
N GLU A 96 -7.01 8.51 -12.58
CA GLU A 96 -8.43 8.59 -12.16
C GLU A 96 -8.71 9.90 -11.42
N GLU A 97 -9.60 10.77 -11.90
CA GLU A 97 -9.80 12.07 -11.24
C GLU A 97 -10.67 11.96 -9.98
N ALA A 98 -11.61 11.01 -9.94
CA ALA A 98 -12.53 10.81 -8.83
C ALA A 98 -11.92 9.99 -7.67
N SER A 99 -10.58 9.95 -7.54
CA SER A 99 -9.88 9.16 -6.53
C SER A 99 -8.79 9.94 -5.79
N THR A 100 -8.53 9.54 -4.55
CA THR A 100 -7.43 10.10 -3.74
C THR A 100 -6.27 9.12 -3.69
N LYS A 101 -5.06 9.60 -4.00
CA LYS A 101 -3.80 8.85 -3.98
C LYS A 101 -3.09 9.19 -2.69
N PHE A 102 -2.87 8.20 -1.84
CA PHE A 102 -2.00 8.28 -0.68
C PHE A 102 -0.67 7.64 -1.05
N GLY A 103 0.45 8.35 -0.91
CA GLY A 103 1.74 7.79 -1.30
C GLY A 103 2.87 8.15 -0.34
N PHE A 104 3.95 7.39 -0.46
CA PHE A 104 5.13 7.47 0.39
C PHE A 104 6.38 7.21 -0.45
N VAL A 105 7.37 8.10 -0.35
CA VAL A 105 8.66 7.98 -1.03
C VAL A 105 9.59 7.15 -0.14
N LEU A 106 10.01 5.98 -0.61
CA LEU A 106 10.94 5.11 0.11
C LEU A 106 12.39 5.54 -0.11
N GLU A 107 12.78 5.79 -1.37
CA GLU A 107 14.16 6.03 -1.75
C GLU A 107 14.29 7.05 -2.88
N GLY A 108 15.38 7.82 -2.86
CA GLY A 108 15.68 8.88 -3.83
C GLY A 108 14.69 10.05 -3.78
N PRO A 109 15.03 11.19 -4.39
CA PRO A 109 14.09 12.28 -4.60
C PRO A 109 13.07 11.87 -5.68
N ALA A 110 11.80 12.24 -5.48
CA ALA A 110 10.72 12.07 -6.44
C ALA A 110 10.06 13.41 -6.76
N THR A 111 9.66 13.61 -8.00
CA THR A 111 8.81 14.72 -8.42
C THR A 111 7.36 14.25 -8.52
N LEU A 112 6.47 14.88 -7.75
CA LEU A 112 5.02 14.71 -7.85
C LEU A 112 4.45 15.89 -8.63
N ARG A 113 3.85 15.63 -9.80
CA ARG A 113 3.08 16.62 -10.56
C ARG A 113 1.59 16.34 -10.40
N VAL A 114 0.80 17.37 -10.11
CA VAL A 114 -0.66 17.29 -10.13
C VAL A 114 -1.15 17.59 -11.55
N ASP A 115 -1.95 16.69 -12.12
CA ASP A 115 -2.34 16.73 -13.53
C ASP A 115 -3.75 17.28 -13.74
N SER A 116 -4.56 17.46 -12.68
CA SER A 116 -5.89 18.08 -12.77
C SER A 116 -6.33 18.75 -11.45
N GLY A 117 -7.40 19.55 -11.51
CA GLY A 117 -8.01 20.19 -10.34
C GLY A 117 -7.29 21.46 -9.86
N PRO A 118 -7.54 21.92 -8.61
CA PRO A 118 -7.12 23.26 -8.16
C PRO A 118 -5.61 23.51 -8.10
N LEU A 119 -4.79 22.46 -8.18
CA LEU A 119 -3.33 22.53 -8.18
C LEU A 119 -2.74 22.00 -9.51
N GLU A 120 -3.53 21.97 -10.58
CA GLU A 120 -3.10 21.51 -11.91
C GLU A 120 -1.76 22.15 -12.32
N GLN A 121 -0.89 21.33 -12.92
CA GLN A 121 0.48 21.64 -13.35
C GLN A 121 1.47 21.99 -12.22
N GLN A 122 1.04 22.12 -10.96
CA GLN A 122 1.96 22.27 -9.83
C GLN A 122 2.81 21.01 -9.65
N SER A 123 4.09 21.22 -9.35
CA SER A 123 5.09 20.18 -9.18
C SER A 123 5.78 20.34 -7.83
N PHE A 124 5.91 19.22 -7.11
CA PHE A 124 6.46 19.18 -5.76
C PHE A 124 7.66 18.23 -5.72
N GLN A 125 8.78 18.70 -5.16
CA GLN A 125 9.94 17.87 -4.88
C GLN A 125 9.74 17.17 -3.54
N LEU A 126 9.75 15.84 -3.56
CA LEU A 126 9.58 14.98 -2.39
C LEU A 126 10.90 14.29 -2.09
N GLN A 127 11.34 14.37 -0.84
CA GLN A 127 12.51 13.66 -0.35
C GLN A 127 12.14 12.25 0.11
N PRO A 128 13.12 11.33 0.29
CA PRO A 128 12.88 10.07 0.99
C PRO A 128 12.14 10.28 2.30
N GLU A 129 11.27 9.33 2.63
CA GLU A 129 10.40 9.32 3.81
C GLU A 129 9.33 10.42 3.86
N MET A 130 9.20 11.24 2.82
CA MET A 130 8.03 12.11 2.66
C MET A 130 6.80 11.33 2.17
N TYR A 131 5.63 11.85 2.48
CA TYR A 131 4.34 11.28 2.11
C TYR A 131 3.41 12.35 1.54
N PHE A 132 2.36 11.90 0.84
CA PHE A 132 1.40 12.77 0.18
C PHE A 132 -0.01 12.18 0.15
N SER A 133 -0.99 13.07 0.01
CA SER A 133 -2.38 12.80 -0.36
C SER A 133 -2.77 13.73 -1.51
N VAL A 134 -3.21 13.17 -2.63
CA VAL A 134 -3.62 13.93 -3.83
C VAL A 134 -5.03 13.51 -4.27
N PRO A 135 -6.05 14.37 -4.08
CA PRO A 135 -7.44 14.12 -4.49
C PRO A 135 -7.72 14.58 -5.93
N ALA A 136 -6.84 14.20 -6.87
CA ALA A 136 -6.85 14.56 -8.29
C ALA A 136 -5.99 13.57 -9.10
N ALA A 137 -5.95 13.68 -10.43
CA ALA A 137 -4.97 12.94 -11.22
C ALA A 137 -3.55 13.47 -10.95
N CYS A 138 -2.56 12.58 -10.99
CA CYS A 138 -1.16 12.98 -10.76
C CYS A 138 -0.15 12.01 -11.39
N THR A 139 1.04 12.53 -11.65
CA THR A 139 2.18 11.80 -12.19
C THR A 139 3.36 11.89 -11.22
N ILE A 140 4.02 10.76 -10.95
CA ILE A 140 5.17 10.64 -10.07
C ILE A 140 6.36 10.16 -10.88
N GLN A 141 7.51 10.85 -10.77
CA GLN A 141 8.73 10.52 -11.50
C GLN A 141 9.95 10.57 -10.58
N GLY A 142 10.88 9.61 -10.76
CA GLY A 142 12.07 9.50 -9.93
C GLY A 142 11.81 8.83 -8.58
N GLY A 143 12.90 8.45 -7.92
CA GLY A 143 12.86 7.71 -6.66
C GLY A 143 12.18 6.33 -6.76
N ARG A 144 11.79 5.80 -5.60
CA ARG A 144 10.99 4.57 -5.42
C ARG A 144 9.98 4.77 -4.31
N GLY A 145 8.85 4.09 -4.37
CA GLY A 145 7.82 4.17 -3.32
C GLY A 145 6.52 3.46 -3.70
N PHE A 146 5.45 3.69 -2.94
CA PHE A 146 4.13 3.15 -3.24
C PHE A 146 3.04 4.22 -3.23
N VAL A 147 1.98 3.97 -4.00
CA VAL A 147 0.72 4.71 -4.00
C VAL A 147 -0.42 3.74 -3.70
N ALA A 148 -1.16 4.00 -2.63
CA ALA A 148 -2.47 3.41 -2.37
C ALA A 148 -3.55 4.41 -2.83
N GLU A 149 -4.36 4.01 -3.79
CA GLU A 149 -5.41 4.84 -4.39
C GLU A 149 -6.80 4.36 -3.95
N ARG A 150 -7.59 5.26 -3.36
CA ARG A 150 -8.98 5.01 -2.98
C ARG A 150 -9.93 5.56 -4.04
N LEU A 151 -10.55 4.67 -4.81
CA LEU A 151 -11.44 5.00 -5.94
C LEU A 151 -12.80 5.54 -5.44
N GLY A 152 -13.30 6.62 -6.04
CA GLY A 152 -14.55 7.26 -5.62
C GLY A 152 -14.47 8.02 -4.28
N TYR A 153 -13.26 8.29 -3.78
CA TYR A 153 -13.03 9.02 -2.52
C TYR A 153 -12.27 10.32 -2.77
N ARG A 154 -12.68 11.40 -2.10
CA ARG A 154 -12.08 12.72 -2.17
C ARG A 154 -11.63 13.19 -0.79
N GLY A 155 -10.36 12.96 -0.47
CA GLY A 155 -9.69 13.49 0.71
C GLY A 155 -9.19 14.92 0.51
N ALA A 156 -8.35 15.39 1.44
CA ALA A 156 -7.65 16.66 1.34
C ALA A 156 -6.29 16.50 0.63
N PHE A 157 -5.89 17.51 -0.14
CA PHE A 157 -4.50 17.60 -0.60
C PHE A 157 -3.59 17.89 0.59
N SER A 158 -2.50 17.15 0.72
CA SER A 158 -1.47 17.41 1.73
C SER A 158 -0.16 16.72 1.37
N LEU A 159 0.95 17.32 1.80
CA LEU A 159 2.30 16.77 1.73
C LEU A 159 2.88 16.82 3.14
N GLY A 160 3.73 15.86 3.50
CA GLY A 160 4.35 15.83 4.82
C GLY A 160 5.57 14.92 4.91
N GLY A 161 6.13 14.84 6.11
CA GLY A 161 7.36 14.10 6.42
C GLY A 161 8.63 14.96 6.28
N PRO A 162 9.83 14.36 6.39
CA PRO A 162 10.11 12.93 6.61
C PRO A 162 9.41 12.34 7.83
N ILE A 163 9.08 11.04 7.80
CA ILE A 163 8.46 10.36 8.94
C ILE A 163 9.39 10.36 10.17
N GLU A 164 8.77 10.36 11.35
CA GLU A 164 9.48 10.33 12.63
C GLU A 164 10.14 8.96 12.86
N LYS A 165 11.13 8.90 13.75
CA LYS A 165 11.78 7.62 14.10
C LYS A 165 10.84 6.66 14.83
N GLU A 166 9.88 7.21 15.57
CA GLU A 166 8.91 6.52 16.42
C GLU A 166 7.53 7.19 16.24
N GLY A 167 6.43 6.47 16.51
CA GLY A 167 5.09 7.04 16.51
C GLY A 167 4.80 7.90 17.75
N ARG A 168 3.85 8.83 17.63
CA ARG A 168 3.43 9.74 18.72
C ARG A 168 2.39 9.15 19.67
N LEU A 169 1.63 8.16 19.21
CA LEU A 169 0.52 7.54 19.93
C LEU A 169 0.91 6.12 20.35
N ARG A 170 0.47 5.68 21.53
CA ARG A 170 0.66 4.30 21.99
C ARG A 170 -0.22 3.35 21.18
N TYR A 171 0.38 2.29 20.65
CA TYR A 171 -0.29 1.21 19.93
C TYR A 171 -0.20 -0.10 20.73
N ILE A 172 -0.75 -1.19 20.20
CA ILE A 172 -0.76 -2.51 20.85
C ILE A 172 0.67 -3.01 21.13
N ASP A 173 0.85 -3.70 22.26
CA ASP A 173 2.10 -4.32 22.70
C ASP A 173 3.32 -3.38 22.70
N GLY A 174 3.12 -2.13 23.14
CA GLY A 174 4.21 -1.15 23.25
C GLY A 174 4.76 -0.64 21.91
N CYS A 175 4.12 -1.01 20.79
CA CYS A 175 4.32 -0.34 19.51
C CYS A 175 3.80 1.11 19.57
N THR A 176 4.11 1.92 18.58
CA THR A 176 3.58 3.29 18.46
C THR A 176 3.07 3.60 17.05
N ASP A 177 2.14 4.54 16.95
CA ASP A 177 1.60 5.03 15.67
C ASP A 177 1.65 6.56 15.53
N SER A 178 1.67 7.03 14.27
CA SER A 178 1.33 8.40 13.91
C SER A 178 0.38 8.39 12.70
N LEU A 179 -0.71 9.16 12.77
CA LEU A 179 -1.55 9.48 11.61
C LEU A 179 -0.79 10.46 10.70
N LEU A 180 -0.21 9.97 9.61
CA LEU A 180 0.48 10.78 8.60
C LEU A 180 -0.53 11.59 7.78
N ILE A 181 -1.58 10.90 7.31
CA ILE A 181 -2.76 11.50 6.70
C ILE A 181 -3.97 11.05 7.53
N PRO A 182 -4.55 11.94 8.36
CA PRO A 182 -5.71 11.60 9.17
C PRO A 182 -6.97 11.44 8.30
N PRO A 183 -7.93 10.59 8.70
CA PRO A 183 -9.21 10.48 8.01
C PRO A 183 -10.05 11.74 8.23
N VAL A 184 -10.67 12.28 7.16
CA VAL A 184 -11.50 13.51 7.25
C VAL A 184 -12.80 13.25 8.01
N LYS A 185 -13.38 12.06 7.86
CA LYS A 185 -14.53 11.56 8.61
C LYS A 185 -14.22 10.21 9.25
N PHE A 186 -14.95 9.86 10.31
CA PHE A 186 -14.87 8.49 10.84
C PHE A 186 -15.30 7.48 9.76
N GLY A 187 -14.43 6.51 9.45
CA GLY A 187 -14.62 5.59 8.33
C GLY A 187 -13.89 5.98 7.03
N ASP A 188 -13.23 7.14 6.96
CA ASP A 188 -12.47 7.55 5.77
C ASP A 188 -11.12 6.85 5.65
N ALA A 189 -10.56 6.89 4.43
CA ALA A 189 -9.21 6.41 4.17
C ALA A 189 -8.14 7.24 4.90
N CYS A 190 -7.12 6.58 5.43
CA CYS A 190 -6.01 7.21 6.16
C CYS A 190 -4.66 6.57 5.81
N LEU A 191 -3.57 7.30 6.13
CA LEU A 191 -2.20 6.81 6.05
C LEU A 191 -1.54 6.90 7.43
N ASN A 192 -1.06 5.76 7.93
CA ASN A 192 -0.40 5.65 9.24
C ASN A 192 1.08 5.32 9.09
N HIS A 193 1.90 5.83 10.01
CA HIS A 193 3.22 5.29 10.34
C HIS A 193 3.04 4.38 11.56
N LEU A 194 3.49 3.13 11.46
CA LEU A 194 3.55 2.20 12.60
C LEU A 194 5.01 1.88 12.91
N HIS A 195 5.42 2.11 14.16
CA HIS A 195 6.74 1.77 14.68
C HIS A 195 6.64 0.56 15.63
N PHE A 196 7.50 -0.43 15.40
CA PHE A 196 7.60 -1.63 16.21
C PHE A 196 9.00 -1.67 16.84
N PRO A 197 9.13 -1.61 18.18
CA PRO A 197 10.41 -1.72 18.86
C PRO A 197 11.13 -3.04 18.56
N ALA A 198 12.46 -3.04 18.63
CA ALA A 198 13.25 -4.23 18.38
C ALA A 198 12.94 -5.34 19.41
N GLY A 199 12.73 -6.57 18.92
CA GLY A 199 12.43 -7.73 19.75
C GLY A 199 10.97 -7.86 20.22
N ILE A 200 10.05 -7.03 19.71
CA ILE A 200 8.62 -7.17 20.03
C ILE A 200 7.98 -8.33 19.23
N ASP A 201 7.04 -9.03 19.86
CA ASP A 201 6.07 -9.91 19.21
C ASP A 201 4.68 -9.29 19.36
N GLN A 202 4.06 -8.89 18.25
CA GLN A 202 2.76 -8.22 18.29
C GLN A 202 1.62 -9.24 18.22
N THR A 203 0.74 -9.20 19.21
CA THR A 203 -0.47 -10.01 19.34
C THR A 203 -1.27 -9.98 18.04
N GLN A 204 -1.52 -11.18 17.48
CA GLN A 204 -2.35 -11.34 16.31
C GLN A 204 -3.77 -10.83 16.58
N HIS A 205 -4.27 -9.95 15.72
CA HIS A 205 -5.61 -9.38 15.82
C HIS A 205 -6.23 -9.21 14.42
N THR A 206 -7.52 -8.90 14.33
CA THR A 206 -8.24 -8.69 13.07
C THR A 206 -8.66 -7.25 12.91
N HIS A 207 -8.75 -6.78 11.66
CA HIS A 207 -9.38 -5.50 11.33
C HIS A 207 -10.52 -5.72 10.33
N PRO A 208 -11.64 -4.99 10.45
CA PRO A 208 -12.68 -4.94 9.43
C PRO A 208 -12.27 -4.03 8.26
N THR A 209 -10.97 -3.93 7.95
CA THR A 209 -10.42 -2.99 6.98
C THR A 209 -9.39 -3.65 6.08
N ALA A 210 -9.32 -3.20 4.82
CA ALA A 210 -8.19 -3.49 3.96
C ALA A 210 -6.97 -2.70 4.45
N ARG A 211 -5.87 -3.41 4.68
CA ARG A 211 -4.59 -2.86 5.12
C ARG A 211 -3.51 -3.17 4.11
N VAL A 212 -2.95 -2.12 3.50
CA VAL A 212 -1.86 -2.20 2.51
C VAL A 212 -0.69 -1.35 2.98
N GLY A 213 0.53 -1.78 2.67
CA GLY A 213 1.69 -1.11 3.27
C GLY A 213 3.06 -1.51 2.73
N MET A 214 4.04 -0.71 3.16
CA MET A 214 5.46 -0.82 2.82
C MET A 214 6.30 -0.71 4.09
N VAL A 215 7.40 -1.47 4.15
CA VAL A 215 8.41 -1.36 5.21
C VAL A 215 9.37 -0.23 4.86
N ALA A 216 9.32 0.88 5.61
CA ALA A 216 10.22 2.02 5.39
C ALA A 216 11.65 1.79 5.92
N ARG A 217 11.80 1.04 7.01
CA ARG A 217 13.06 0.70 7.69
C ARG A 217 12.89 -0.65 8.42
N GLY A 218 13.98 -1.34 8.72
CA GLY A 218 13.93 -2.64 9.41
C GLY A 218 13.48 -3.80 8.52
N SER A 219 13.06 -4.93 9.10
CA SER A 219 12.78 -6.17 8.34
C SER A 219 11.67 -7.04 8.95
N GLY A 220 11.13 -7.98 8.16
CA GLY A 220 9.79 -8.56 8.32
C GLY A 220 9.66 -10.10 8.19
N VAL A 221 9.12 -10.84 9.18
CA VAL A 221 8.74 -12.30 9.10
C VAL A 221 7.46 -12.58 9.91
N CYS A 222 6.56 -13.49 9.47
CA CYS A 222 5.24 -13.75 10.09
C CYS A 222 4.99 -15.21 10.46
#